data_AF-A0A963T637-F1
#
_entry.id   AF-A0A963T637-F1
#
_cell.length_a   1.000
_cell.length_b   1.000
_cell.length_c   1.000
_cell.angle_alpha   90.00
_cell.angle_beta   90.00
_cell.angle_gamma   90.00
#
_symmetry.space_group_name_H-M   'P 1'
#
loop_
_entity.id
_entity.type
_entity.pdbx_description
1 polymer ?
#
loop_
_entity_poly.entity_id
_entity_poly.type
_entity_poly.pdbx_seq_one_letter_code
_entity_poly.pdbx_strand_id
1 'polypeptide(L)'
;MKTFATFAAAILLAACGDGGSKYAAVPKGDPTTARSGDLRGVKYGADVLLADDGRIFWAQQAIDGYSRLERDAALTVADLPPSNCRFPAPATGALVRHVIVERGVQDAPIFFFNRREVGERAANFVKYYAATQGRNDKVWNHGESDVMRVANVVVTEKSAPVYLVLSSETNVLWNILAAPGATISNIALISNGAAGLANAPDGAAINVLADERLDACRTPQPMRRPQDNWGFIRNSKESGAGYMKEAVANNNRYAADYSRWFRETFGVPSESDAIAQMGLSNALIGPMPAREADRVPYRAIGAGPVLLTPKDYRIVAPLADYAKAHDAIITEAARKAAGGDLGAIARATKS
;
A
#
# COMPACT_ATOMS: atom_id res chain seq x y z
N MET A 1 -1.06 -64.95 44.67
CA MET A 1 -1.39 -63.51 44.57
C MET A 1 -0.91 -63.01 43.23
N LYS A 2 -1.83 -62.50 42.39
CA LYS A 2 -1.59 -62.13 40.99
C LYS A 2 -1.07 -60.70 40.92
N THR A 3 0.11 -60.50 40.35
CA THR A 3 0.72 -59.19 40.07
C THR A 3 0.16 -58.67 38.75
N PHE A 4 -0.58 -57.56 38.80
CA PHE A 4 -1.03 -56.84 37.60
C PHE A 4 0.11 -55.99 37.05
N ALA A 5 0.48 -56.22 35.78
CA ALA A 5 1.37 -55.36 35.02
C ALA A 5 0.56 -54.18 34.45
N THR A 6 0.88 -52.96 34.87
CA THR A 6 0.29 -51.74 34.34
C THR A 6 1.02 -51.35 33.06
N PHE A 7 0.38 -51.55 31.90
CA PHE A 7 0.84 -50.99 30.63
C PHE A 7 0.59 -49.48 30.62
N ALA A 8 1.66 -48.68 30.68
CA ALA A 8 1.59 -47.26 30.39
C ALA A 8 1.49 -47.07 28.87
N ALA A 9 0.27 -46.82 28.40
CA ALA A 9 0.03 -46.38 27.03
C ALA A 9 0.51 -44.93 26.88
N ALA A 10 1.67 -44.74 26.23
CA ALA A 10 2.11 -43.45 25.77
C ALA A 10 1.20 -43.02 24.61
N ILE A 11 0.18 -42.21 24.92
CA ILE A 11 -0.62 -41.52 23.92
C ILE A 11 0.27 -40.41 23.34
N LEU A 12 0.86 -40.68 22.18
CA LEU A 12 1.40 -39.65 21.29
C LEU A 12 0.23 -38.78 20.84
N LEU A 13 0.02 -37.66 21.52
CA LEU A 13 -0.78 -36.54 21.01
C LEU A 13 -0.06 -36.00 19.77
N ALA A 14 -0.41 -36.55 18.60
CA ALA A 14 -0.21 -35.85 17.35
C ALA A 14 -1.03 -34.55 17.45
N ALA A 15 -0.34 -33.45 17.69
CA ALA A 15 -0.93 -32.12 17.61
C ALA A 15 -1.33 -31.88 16.14
N CYS A 16 -2.58 -32.17 15.81
CA CYS A 16 -3.24 -31.63 14.62
C CYS A 16 -3.37 -30.12 14.80
N GLY A 17 -2.36 -29.37 14.33
CA GLY A 17 -2.42 -27.93 14.19
C GLY A 17 -3.10 -27.55 12.88
N ASP A 18 -4.42 -27.70 12.77
CA ASP A 18 -5.23 -27.22 11.63
C ASP A 18 -5.42 -25.68 11.65
N GLY A 19 -4.35 -24.95 11.97
CA GLY A 19 -4.31 -23.47 11.99
C GLY A 19 -3.67 -22.85 10.75
N GLY A 20 -3.33 -23.65 9.73
CA GLY A 20 -2.70 -23.16 8.52
C GLY A 20 -3.64 -22.24 7.72
N SER A 21 -3.14 -21.09 7.26
CA SER A 21 -3.90 -20.23 6.34
C SER A 21 -4.31 -21.02 5.09
N LYS A 22 -5.55 -20.85 4.61
CA LYS A 22 -5.99 -21.41 3.33
C LYS A 22 -5.14 -20.94 2.13
N TYR A 23 -4.35 -19.89 2.33
CA TYR A 23 -3.43 -19.33 1.34
C TYR A 23 -1.99 -19.82 1.50
N ALA A 24 -1.69 -20.69 2.46
CA ALA A 24 -0.32 -21.13 2.75
C ALA A 24 0.26 -22.06 1.66
N ALA A 25 -0.58 -22.84 0.99
CA ALA A 25 -0.14 -23.74 -0.07
C ALA A 25 0.21 -22.97 -1.35
N VAL A 26 1.31 -23.37 -2.01
CA VAL A 26 1.69 -22.82 -3.32
C VAL A 26 0.59 -23.13 -4.35
N PRO A 27 -0.04 -22.12 -4.97
CA PRO A 27 -1.06 -22.35 -5.97
C PRO A 27 -0.53 -23.20 -7.15
N LYS A 28 -1.41 -24.04 -7.69
CA LYS A 28 -1.13 -24.75 -8.95
C LYS A 28 -1.33 -23.77 -10.12
N GLY A 29 -0.40 -23.72 -11.06
CA GLY A 29 -0.50 -22.93 -12.29
C GLY A 29 0.59 -21.87 -12.43
N ASP A 30 0.54 -21.15 -13.55
CA ASP A 30 1.51 -20.12 -13.91
C ASP A 30 1.12 -18.76 -13.28
N PRO A 31 1.95 -18.18 -12.39
CA PRO A 31 1.65 -16.89 -11.76
C PRO A 31 1.61 -15.72 -12.76
N THR A 32 2.15 -15.85 -13.98
CA THR A 32 2.04 -14.81 -15.01
C THR A 32 0.61 -14.61 -15.52
N THR A 33 -0.29 -15.56 -15.27
CA THR A 33 -1.70 -15.49 -15.65
C THR A 33 -2.53 -14.64 -14.68
N ALA A 34 -2.05 -14.46 -13.43
CA ALA A 34 -2.71 -13.68 -12.40
C ALA A 34 -2.36 -12.19 -12.51
N ARG A 35 -2.63 -11.58 -13.67
CA ARG A 35 -2.42 -10.15 -13.92
C ARG A 35 -3.48 -9.58 -14.87
N SER A 36 -3.78 -8.31 -14.71
CA SER A 36 -4.64 -7.54 -15.61
C SER A 36 -3.94 -6.26 -16.05
N GLY A 37 -4.06 -5.92 -17.34
CA GLY A 37 -3.64 -4.61 -17.84
C GLY A 37 -4.65 -3.53 -17.44
N ASP A 38 -4.15 -2.31 -17.26
CA ASP A 38 -4.92 -1.13 -16.92
C ASP A 38 -4.32 0.10 -17.64
N LEU A 39 -4.92 1.28 -17.47
CA LEU A 39 -4.49 2.52 -18.11
C LEU A 39 -3.05 2.88 -17.76
N ARG A 40 -2.61 2.65 -16.51
CA ARG A 40 -1.29 3.06 -16.00
C ARG A 40 -0.34 1.89 -15.71
N GLY A 41 -0.60 0.73 -16.32
CA GLY A 41 0.31 -0.43 -16.26
C GLY A 41 -0.39 -1.73 -15.90
N VAL A 42 0.32 -2.60 -15.18
CA VAL A 42 -0.15 -3.94 -14.84
C VAL A 42 -0.53 -4.01 -13.36
N LYS A 43 -1.69 -4.60 -13.08
CA LYS A 43 -2.11 -5.01 -11.74
C LYS A 43 -1.91 -6.53 -11.61
N TYR A 44 -1.13 -6.93 -10.62
CA TYR A 44 -0.93 -8.35 -10.29
C TYR A 44 -1.94 -8.82 -9.24
N GLY A 45 -2.24 -10.11 -9.26
CA GLY A 45 -3.06 -10.77 -8.25
C GLY A 45 -2.43 -10.72 -6.87
N ALA A 46 -3.26 -10.88 -5.83
CA ALA A 46 -2.82 -10.74 -4.44
C ALA A 46 -1.72 -11.73 -4.03
N ASP A 47 -1.65 -12.91 -4.68
CA ASP A 47 -0.69 -13.97 -4.35
C ASP A 47 0.54 -13.96 -5.25
N VAL A 48 0.66 -12.98 -6.15
CA VAL A 48 1.81 -12.87 -7.05
C VAL A 48 2.95 -12.14 -6.37
N LEU A 49 4.15 -12.66 -6.54
CA LEU A 49 5.43 -12.10 -6.12
C LEU A 49 6.25 -11.73 -7.34
N LEU A 50 6.75 -10.50 -7.37
CA LEU A 50 7.61 -9.99 -8.43
C LEU A 50 9.02 -9.76 -7.88
N ALA A 51 10.03 -10.31 -8.55
CA ALA A 51 11.44 -10.05 -8.25
C ALA A 51 11.96 -8.82 -9.00
N ASP A 52 13.11 -8.29 -8.56
CA ASP A 52 13.80 -7.15 -9.17
C ASP A 52 14.30 -7.43 -10.60
N ASP A 53 14.59 -8.68 -10.91
CA ASP A 53 14.91 -9.15 -12.28
C ASP A 53 13.67 -9.36 -13.18
N GLY A 54 12.47 -9.04 -12.70
CA GLY A 54 11.21 -9.14 -13.44
C GLY A 54 10.60 -10.55 -13.48
N ARG A 55 11.22 -11.57 -12.87
CA ARG A 55 10.61 -12.90 -12.75
C ARG A 55 9.41 -12.86 -11.80
N ILE A 56 8.40 -13.67 -12.15
CA ILE A 56 7.11 -13.71 -11.49
C ILE A 56 6.95 -15.08 -10.81
N PHE A 57 6.53 -15.07 -9.55
CA PHE A 57 6.38 -16.25 -8.71
C PHE A 57 5.05 -16.19 -7.93
N TRP A 58 4.69 -17.29 -7.29
CA TRP A 58 3.71 -17.27 -6.21
C TRP A 58 4.39 -16.82 -4.92
N ALA A 59 3.72 -15.98 -4.12
CA ALA A 59 4.23 -15.45 -2.86
C ALA A 59 4.61 -16.58 -1.88
N GLN A 60 3.83 -17.66 -1.86
CA GLN A 60 4.03 -18.87 -1.06
C GLN A 60 5.35 -19.59 -1.37
N GLN A 61 5.97 -19.33 -2.53
CA GLN A 61 7.27 -19.92 -2.85
C GLN A 61 8.40 -19.26 -2.05
N ALA A 62 8.24 -18.00 -1.65
CA ALA A 62 9.21 -17.24 -0.86
C ALA A 62 8.81 -17.05 0.60
N ILE A 63 7.51 -17.17 0.91
CA ILE A 63 6.95 -16.85 2.22
C ILE A 63 6.31 -18.10 2.83
N ASP A 64 6.79 -18.50 4.01
CA ASP A 64 6.20 -19.58 4.78
C ASP A 64 4.99 -19.08 5.58
N GLY A 65 3.90 -19.86 5.58
CA GLY A 65 2.65 -19.48 6.26
C GLY A 65 1.94 -18.25 5.68
N TYR A 66 2.18 -17.92 4.40
CA TYR A 66 1.57 -16.75 3.74
C TYR A 66 0.05 -16.69 3.94
N SER A 67 -0.43 -15.50 4.28
CA SER A 67 -1.85 -15.20 4.37
C SER A 67 -2.17 -13.80 3.83
N ARG A 68 -3.43 -13.61 3.45
CA ARG A 68 -3.96 -12.31 3.07
C ARG A 68 -4.44 -11.56 4.31
N LEU A 69 -4.39 -10.23 4.26
CA LEU A 69 -4.99 -9.42 5.31
C LEU A 69 -6.52 -9.53 5.25
N GLU A 70 -7.13 -9.88 6.37
CA GLU A 70 -8.59 -9.85 6.52
C GLU A 70 -9.07 -8.40 6.60
N ARG A 71 -10.16 -8.09 5.90
CA ARG A 71 -10.68 -6.72 5.74
C ARG A 71 -11.27 -6.12 7.01
N ASP A 72 -11.47 -6.92 8.05
CA ASP A 72 -11.98 -6.55 9.35
C ASP A 72 -10.98 -6.84 10.48
N ALA A 73 -9.70 -7.07 10.13
CA ALA A 73 -8.65 -7.29 11.11
C ALA A 73 -8.55 -6.11 12.09
N ALA A 74 -8.54 -6.43 13.39
CA ALA A 74 -8.28 -5.45 14.42
C ALA A 74 -6.80 -5.04 14.38
N LEU A 75 -6.52 -3.76 14.17
CA LEU A 75 -5.17 -3.23 14.07
C LEU A 75 -4.90 -2.24 15.20
N THR A 76 -3.77 -2.44 15.89
CA THR A 76 -3.19 -1.39 16.73
C THR A 76 -2.36 -0.48 15.85
N VAL A 77 -2.53 0.83 15.99
CA VAL A 77 -1.81 1.83 15.18
C VAL A 77 -1.00 2.78 16.04
N ALA A 78 0.12 3.24 15.49
CA ALA A 78 0.95 4.29 16.05
C ALA A 78 1.41 5.24 14.94
N ASP A 79 1.93 6.41 15.30
CA ASP A 79 2.40 7.37 14.32
C ASP A 79 3.83 7.06 13.86
N LEU A 80 4.08 7.23 12.56
CA LEU A 80 5.42 7.22 12.01
C LEU A 80 6.21 8.43 12.56
N PRO A 81 7.52 8.28 12.80
CA PRO A 81 8.34 9.38 13.29
C PRO A 81 8.37 10.52 12.27
N PRO A 82 8.43 11.78 12.74
CA PRO A 82 8.51 12.93 11.85
C PRO A 82 9.84 12.93 11.08
N SER A 83 9.79 13.26 9.79
CA SER A 83 10.98 13.41 8.93
C SER A 83 11.50 14.84 8.92
N ASN A 84 12.81 15.03 8.71
CA ASN A 84 13.47 16.33 8.60
C ASN A 84 13.65 16.79 7.13
N CYS A 85 12.84 16.31 6.19
CA CYS A 85 12.95 16.60 4.75
C CYS A 85 14.23 16.06 4.08
N ARG A 86 14.98 15.18 4.74
CA ARG A 86 16.18 14.55 4.16
C ARG A 86 16.19 13.06 4.46
N PHE A 87 16.64 12.28 3.49
CA PHE A 87 16.97 10.88 3.72
C PHE A 87 18.46 10.79 4.03
N PRO A 88 18.86 9.95 5.01
CA PRO A 88 20.27 9.65 5.21
C PRO A 88 20.82 8.99 3.94
N ALA A 89 22.07 9.31 3.59
CA ALA A 89 22.74 8.62 2.49
C ALA A 89 22.88 7.12 2.82
N PRO A 90 22.79 6.22 1.83
CA PRO A 90 23.08 4.81 2.04
C PRO A 90 24.49 4.61 2.60
N ALA A 91 24.62 3.70 3.57
CA ALA A 91 25.94 3.33 4.08
C ALA A 91 26.81 2.74 2.96
N THR A 92 28.12 2.92 3.04
CA THR A 92 29.06 2.34 2.08
C THR A 92 28.86 0.81 2.00
N GLY A 93 28.67 0.29 0.78
CA GLY A 93 28.42 -1.12 0.53
C GLY A 93 26.96 -1.57 0.74
N ALA A 94 26.06 -0.68 1.19
CA ALA A 94 24.64 -1.00 1.28
C ALA A 94 24.01 -1.09 -0.11
N LEU A 95 23.09 -2.03 -0.27
CA LEU A 95 22.31 -2.22 -1.49
C LEU A 95 21.06 -1.34 -1.44
N VAL A 96 20.97 -0.34 -2.31
CA VAL A 96 19.72 0.41 -2.49
C VAL A 96 18.76 -0.45 -3.31
N ARG A 97 17.56 -0.66 -2.78
CA ARG A 97 16.51 -1.47 -3.41
C ARG A 97 15.21 -0.70 -3.39
N HIS A 98 14.62 -0.52 -4.58
CA HIS A 98 13.47 0.35 -4.77
C HIS A 98 12.25 -0.45 -5.20
N VAL A 99 11.15 -0.26 -4.48
CA VAL A 99 9.82 -0.70 -4.90
C VAL A 99 8.97 0.54 -5.10
N ILE A 100 8.44 0.72 -6.31
CA ILE A 100 7.51 1.81 -6.62
C ILE A 100 6.21 1.25 -7.18
N VAL A 101 5.11 1.61 -6.53
CA VAL A 101 3.77 1.18 -6.96
C VAL A 101 2.84 2.36 -7.14
N GLU A 102 1.81 2.24 -7.95
CA GLU A 102 0.68 3.17 -7.81
C GLU A 102 -0.06 2.85 -6.51
N ARG A 103 -0.36 1.57 -6.29
CA ARG A 103 -1.08 1.06 -5.12
C ARG A 103 -0.72 -0.39 -4.80
N GLY A 104 -1.01 -0.80 -3.56
CA GLY A 104 -1.14 -2.21 -3.20
C GLY A 104 -2.39 -2.85 -3.84
N VAL A 105 -2.64 -4.13 -3.58
CA VAL A 105 -3.81 -4.85 -4.15
C VAL A 105 -4.77 -5.37 -3.09
N GLN A 106 -4.31 -5.62 -1.86
CA GLN A 106 -5.18 -5.98 -0.75
C GLN A 106 -5.59 -4.73 0.02
N ASP A 107 -6.83 -4.65 0.48
CA ASP A 107 -7.33 -3.50 1.24
C ASP A 107 -7.06 -3.70 2.73
N ALA A 108 -6.46 -2.72 3.39
CA ALA A 108 -6.40 -2.67 4.85
C ALA A 108 -7.65 -1.97 5.40
N PRO A 109 -8.12 -2.29 6.63
CA PRO A 109 -9.18 -1.54 7.31
C PRO A 109 -8.67 -0.18 7.83
N ILE A 110 -7.99 0.59 6.99
CA ILE A 110 -7.38 1.88 7.31
C ILE A 110 -7.72 2.84 6.18
N PHE A 111 -8.33 3.96 6.54
CA PHE A 111 -8.80 4.97 5.59
C PHE A 111 -8.27 6.34 5.99
N PHE A 112 -7.86 7.11 4.98
CA PHE A 112 -7.29 8.44 5.14
C PHE A 112 -7.97 9.47 4.25
N PHE A 113 -8.22 10.64 4.83
CA PHE A 113 -8.56 11.86 4.11
C PHE A 113 -8.20 13.09 4.96
N ASN A 114 -8.21 14.27 4.36
CA ASN A 114 -7.84 15.54 5.00
C ASN A 114 -9.01 16.55 5.05
N ARG A 115 -8.82 17.65 5.79
CA ARG A 115 -9.84 18.72 5.91
C ARG A 115 -10.22 19.37 4.59
N ARG A 116 -9.27 19.53 3.66
CA ARG A 116 -9.57 20.07 2.32
C ARG A 116 -10.55 19.15 1.59
N GLU A 117 -10.31 17.85 1.61
CA GLU A 117 -11.20 16.85 1.01
C GLU A 117 -12.57 16.84 1.67
N VAL A 118 -12.67 16.99 2.99
CA VAL A 118 -13.97 17.14 3.68
C VAL A 118 -14.74 18.34 3.11
N GLY A 119 -14.08 19.49 2.94
CA GLY A 119 -14.70 20.68 2.36
C GLY A 119 -15.18 20.48 0.92
N GLU A 120 -14.33 19.91 0.06
CA GLU A 120 -14.66 19.62 -1.34
C GLU A 120 -15.82 18.62 -1.47
N ARG A 121 -15.80 17.55 -0.68
CA ARG A 121 -16.84 16.51 -0.66
C ARG A 121 -18.15 17.06 -0.12
N ALA A 122 -18.11 17.89 0.93
CA ALA A 122 -19.29 18.57 1.46
C ALA A 122 -19.91 19.53 0.45
N ALA A 123 -19.09 20.32 -0.25
CA ALA A 123 -19.56 21.22 -1.30
C ALA A 123 -20.22 20.44 -2.46
N ASN A 124 -19.62 19.32 -2.88
CA ASN A 124 -20.21 18.45 -3.89
C ASN A 124 -21.53 17.84 -3.41
N PHE A 125 -21.60 17.35 -2.17
CA PHE A 125 -22.83 16.82 -1.58
C PHE A 125 -23.95 17.88 -1.59
N VAL A 126 -23.67 19.10 -1.11
CA VAL A 126 -24.62 20.22 -1.14
C VAL A 126 -25.11 20.51 -2.55
N LYS A 127 -24.20 20.57 -3.53
CA LYS A 127 -24.53 20.82 -4.94
C LYS A 127 -25.53 19.79 -5.48
N TYR A 128 -25.30 18.50 -5.24
CA TYR A 128 -26.20 17.45 -5.71
C TYR A 128 -27.52 17.40 -4.94
N TYR A 129 -27.49 17.64 -3.63
CA TYR A 129 -28.68 17.75 -2.81
C TYR A 129 -29.60 18.87 -3.33
N ALA A 130 -29.03 20.05 -3.59
CA ALA A 130 -29.74 21.20 -4.16
C ALA A 130 -30.31 20.90 -5.56
N ALA A 131 -29.47 20.40 -6.48
CA ALA A 131 -29.87 20.10 -7.86
C ALA A 131 -31.01 19.06 -7.96
N THR A 132 -31.14 18.20 -6.95
CA THR A 132 -32.19 17.18 -6.88
C THR A 132 -33.37 17.58 -6.00
N GLN A 133 -33.40 18.82 -5.50
CA GLN A 133 -34.42 19.35 -4.58
C GLN A 133 -34.55 18.50 -3.30
N GLY A 134 -33.41 18.03 -2.79
CA GLY A 134 -33.30 17.23 -1.57
C GLY A 134 -33.54 15.74 -1.74
N ARG A 135 -33.68 15.24 -2.99
CA ARG A 135 -33.86 13.79 -3.26
C ARG A 135 -32.57 12.98 -3.19
N ASN A 136 -31.42 13.60 -3.44
CA ASN A 136 -30.12 12.95 -3.27
C ASN A 136 -29.52 13.30 -1.91
N ASP A 137 -29.86 12.51 -0.91
CA ASP A 137 -29.42 12.62 0.48
C ASP A 137 -28.20 11.75 0.81
N LYS A 138 -27.57 11.14 -0.22
CA LYS A 138 -26.44 10.23 -0.04
C LYS A 138 -25.11 10.95 -0.31
N VAL A 139 -24.20 10.81 0.63
CA VAL A 139 -22.79 11.17 0.44
C VAL A 139 -22.15 10.16 -0.51
N TRP A 140 -21.28 10.63 -1.40
CA TRP A 140 -20.54 9.77 -2.31
C TRP A 140 -19.53 8.92 -1.54
N ASN A 141 -19.50 7.62 -1.80
CA ASN A 141 -18.56 6.72 -1.14
C ASN A 141 -17.14 6.88 -1.74
N HIS A 142 -16.19 7.27 -0.90
CA HIS A 142 -14.78 7.45 -1.25
C HIS A 142 -13.87 6.29 -0.79
N GLY A 143 -14.44 5.15 -0.40
CA GLY A 143 -13.69 4.00 0.13
C GLY A 143 -12.53 3.57 -0.76
N GLU A 144 -12.71 3.57 -2.09
CA GLU A 144 -11.63 3.17 -3.02
C GLU A 144 -10.45 4.16 -3.08
N SER A 145 -10.68 5.47 -2.88
CA SER A 145 -9.61 6.48 -2.86
C SER A 145 -8.95 6.59 -1.49
N ASP A 146 -9.73 6.38 -0.44
CA ASP A 146 -9.31 6.64 0.94
C ASP A 146 -8.65 5.41 1.56
N VAL A 147 -8.98 4.20 1.09
CA VAL A 147 -8.43 2.96 1.61
C VAL A 147 -6.93 2.84 1.37
N MET A 148 -6.23 2.43 2.41
CA MET A 148 -4.84 2.07 2.35
C MET A 148 -4.69 0.65 1.82
N ARG A 149 -3.88 0.46 0.78
CA ARG A 149 -3.67 -0.86 0.19
C ARG A 149 -2.33 -1.45 0.57
N VAL A 150 -2.30 -2.75 0.78
CA VAL A 150 -1.13 -3.47 1.29
C VAL A 150 -0.22 -3.91 0.16
N ALA A 151 1.09 -3.74 0.39
CA ALA A 151 2.16 -4.38 -0.36
C ALA A 151 3.19 -5.00 0.61
N ASN A 152 3.42 -6.30 0.49
CA ASN A 152 4.46 -7.02 1.20
C ASN A 152 5.81 -6.83 0.49
N VAL A 153 6.87 -6.62 1.27
CA VAL A 153 8.24 -6.57 0.79
C VAL A 153 9.00 -7.70 1.47
N VAL A 154 9.31 -8.73 0.69
CA VAL A 154 10.05 -9.91 1.14
C VAL A 154 11.53 -9.67 0.90
N VAL A 155 12.33 -9.61 1.97
CA VAL A 155 13.77 -9.34 1.88
C VAL A 155 14.54 -10.61 2.18
N THR A 156 15.15 -11.20 1.16
CA THR A 156 15.98 -12.41 1.24
C THR A 156 17.45 -12.12 0.98
N GLU A 157 17.79 -10.89 0.62
CA GLU A 157 19.16 -10.41 0.48
C GLU A 157 19.94 -10.49 1.81
N LYS A 158 21.11 -11.13 1.77
CA LYS A 158 21.98 -11.37 2.93
C LYS A 158 23.45 -11.02 2.67
N SER A 159 23.82 -10.73 1.44
CA SER A 159 25.20 -10.42 1.06
C SER A 159 25.64 -9.03 1.51
N ALA A 160 24.70 -8.12 1.73
CA ALA A 160 24.96 -6.77 2.22
C ALA A 160 23.70 -6.17 2.90
N PRO A 161 23.86 -5.13 3.75
CA PRO A 161 22.73 -4.38 4.28
C PRO A 161 21.89 -3.76 3.16
N VAL A 162 20.57 -3.85 3.28
CA VAL A 162 19.64 -3.25 2.32
C VAL A 162 19.20 -1.88 2.82
N TYR A 163 19.21 -0.89 1.92
CA TYR A 163 18.47 0.37 2.06
C TYR A 163 17.20 0.25 1.23
N LEU A 164 16.05 0.08 1.90
CA LEU A 164 14.77 -0.01 1.22
C LEU A 164 14.24 1.38 0.92
N VAL A 165 13.91 1.62 -0.35
CA VAL A 165 13.14 2.79 -0.77
C VAL A 165 11.79 2.29 -1.25
N LEU A 166 10.71 2.77 -0.64
CA LEU A 166 9.35 2.31 -0.86
C LEU A 166 8.48 3.49 -1.26
N SER A 167 8.15 3.55 -2.55
CA SER A 167 7.48 4.68 -3.18
C SER A 167 6.06 4.34 -3.59
N SER A 168 5.12 5.26 -3.39
CA SER A 168 3.71 5.03 -3.78
C SER A 168 3.03 6.27 -4.36
N GLU A 169 2.24 6.08 -5.42
CA GLU A 169 1.42 7.17 -5.98
C GLU A 169 0.11 7.40 -5.20
N THR A 170 -0.26 6.48 -4.29
CA THR A 170 -1.48 6.53 -3.47
C THR A 170 -1.23 5.96 -2.06
N ASN A 171 -2.30 5.80 -1.25
CA ASN A 171 -2.22 5.27 0.11
C ASN A 171 -1.74 3.80 0.15
N VAL A 172 -0.54 3.55 0.68
CA VAL A 172 0.05 2.20 0.75
C VAL A 172 0.60 1.85 2.13
N LEU A 173 0.17 0.69 2.64
CA LEU A 173 0.73 0.03 3.82
C LEU A 173 1.78 -1.00 3.38
N TRP A 174 3.04 -0.71 3.69
CA TRP A 174 4.14 -1.62 3.42
C TRP A 174 4.31 -2.61 4.57
N ASN A 175 4.28 -3.90 4.29
CA ASN A 175 4.56 -4.94 5.28
C ASN A 175 5.92 -5.58 5.02
N ILE A 176 6.85 -5.45 5.96
CA ILE A 176 8.23 -5.91 5.77
C ILE A 176 8.39 -7.33 6.31
N LEU A 177 8.83 -8.23 5.44
CA LEU A 177 9.09 -9.63 5.74
C LEU A 177 10.57 -9.91 5.48
N ALA A 178 11.40 -9.84 6.51
CA ALA A 178 12.83 -10.10 6.38
C ALA A 178 13.17 -11.56 6.69
N ALA A 179 13.96 -12.19 5.82
CA ALA A 179 14.51 -13.52 6.06
C ALA A 179 15.46 -13.50 7.27
N PRO A 180 15.58 -14.61 8.03
CA PRO A 180 16.61 -14.72 9.05
C PRO A 180 18.01 -14.43 8.49
N GLY A 181 18.72 -13.49 9.12
CA GLY A 181 20.04 -13.01 8.71
C GLY A 181 20.04 -11.90 7.64
N ALA A 182 18.89 -11.51 7.09
CA ALA A 182 18.81 -10.32 6.25
C ALA A 182 18.93 -9.06 7.10
N THR A 183 19.72 -8.09 6.65
CA THR A 183 19.92 -6.81 7.36
C THR A 183 19.29 -5.68 6.58
N ILE A 184 18.33 -4.98 7.18
CA ILE A 184 17.73 -3.78 6.61
C ILE A 184 18.22 -2.59 7.43
N SER A 185 19.04 -1.74 6.83
CA SER A 185 19.65 -0.59 7.51
C SER A 185 18.70 0.59 7.63
N ASN A 186 17.94 0.86 6.56
CA ASN A 186 17.07 2.01 6.42
C ASN A 186 15.83 1.66 5.61
N ILE A 187 14.74 2.36 5.92
CA ILE A 187 13.49 2.35 5.16
C ILE A 187 13.11 3.80 4.87
N ALA A 188 13.14 4.17 3.59
CA ALA A 188 12.60 5.43 3.09
C ALA A 188 11.19 5.19 2.54
N LEU A 189 10.17 5.77 3.19
CA LEU A 189 8.80 5.78 2.69
C LEU A 189 8.54 7.09 1.95
N ILE A 190 8.15 7.00 0.68
CA ILE A 190 7.88 8.15 -0.17
C ILE A 190 6.48 7.99 -0.77
N SER A 191 5.54 8.90 -0.51
CA SER A 191 4.17 8.72 -1.01
C SER A 191 3.48 10.03 -1.39
N ASN A 192 2.72 10.01 -2.48
CA ASN A 192 1.77 11.09 -2.79
C ASN A 192 0.56 11.08 -1.84
N GLY A 193 0.24 9.93 -1.25
CA GLY A 193 -0.82 9.78 -0.24
C GLY A 193 -0.26 9.45 1.14
N ALA A 194 -1.09 8.85 1.99
CA ALA A 194 -0.67 8.35 3.29
C ALA A 194 0.26 7.13 3.13
N ALA A 195 1.29 7.06 3.99
CA ALA A 195 2.21 5.93 4.03
C ALA A 195 2.08 5.19 5.36
N GLY A 196 2.36 3.89 5.32
CA GLY A 196 2.31 3.04 6.50
C GLY A 196 3.32 1.92 6.45
N LEU A 197 3.67 1.43 7.62
CA LEU A 197 4.66 0.38 7.80
C LEU A 197 4.19 -0.61 8.86
N ALA A 198 4.12 -1.89 8.48
CA ALA A 198 3.91 -3.01 9.37
C ALA A 198 5.18 -3.86 9.45
N ASN A 199 5.38 -4.48 10.63
CA ASN A 199 6.51 -5.39 10.88
C ASN A 199 7.87 -4.76 10.55
N ALA A 200 8.06 -3.49 10.89
CA ALA A 200 9.34 -2.82 10.76
C ALA A 200 10.45 -3.66 11.42
N PRO A 201 11.58 -3.91 10.74
CA PRO A 201 12.70 -4.64 11.31
C PRO A 201 13.34 -3.87 12.47
N ASP A 202 13.71 -4.56 13.53
CA ASP A 202 14.43 -3.95 14.65
C ASP A 202 15.75 -3.33 14.17
N GLY A 203 16.05 -2.12 14.62
CA GLY A 203 17.27 -1.39 14.26
C GLY A 203 17.24 -0.70 12.90
N ALA A 204 16.23 -0.90 12.05
CA ALA A 204 16.10 -0.16 10.81
C ALA A 204 15.68 1.29 11.07
N ALA A 205 16.43 2.26 10.53
CA ALA A 205 16.05 3.66 10.60
C ALA A 205 14.92 3.96 9.60
N ILE A 206 13.82 4.53 10.08
CA ILE A 206 12.63 4.82 9.26
C ILE A 206 12.56 6.31 8.99
N ASN A 207 12.50 6.69 7.70
CA ASN A 207 12.37 8.07 7.24
C ASN A 207 11.18 8.15 6.29
N VAL A 208 10.37 9.20 6.42
CA VAL A 208 9.06 9.26 5.73
C VAL A 208 8.81 10.62 5.12
N LEU A 209 8.56 10.68 3.81
CA LEU A 209 8.02 11.85 3.13
C LEU A 209 6.73 11.43 2.41
N ALA A 210 5.60 11.80 2.99
CA ALA A 210 4.29 11.42 2.48
C ALA A 210 3.34 12.60 2.47
N ASP A 211 2.49 12.67 1.45
CA ASP A 211 1.37 13.62 1.35
C ASP A 211 1.83 15.08 1.59
N GLU A 212 1.13 15.85 2.43
CA GLU A 212 1.49 17.22 2.80
C GLU A 212 2.96 17.42 3.21
N ARG A 213 3.60 16.40 3.81
CA ARG A 213 5.03 16.50 4.16
C ARG A 213 5.92 16.42 2.93
N LEU A 214 5.57 15.60 1.93
CA LEU A 214 6.27 15.54 0.65
C LEU A 214 6.26 16.92 -0.03
N ASP A 215 5.08 17.56 -0.07
CA ASP A 215 4.88 18.89 -0.63
C ASP A 215 5.62 19.97 0.17
N ALA A 216 5.51 19.95 1.51
CA ALA A 216 6.20 20.90 2.38
C ALA A 216 7.72 20.82 2.26
N CYS A 217 8.26 19.61 2.03
CA CYS A 217 9.67 19.37 1.77
C CYS A 217 10.09 19.64 0.32
N ARG A 218 9.14 20.04 -0.56
CA ARG A 218 9.36 20.27 -2.00
C ARG A 218 10.00 19.07 -2.70
N THR A 219 9.66 17.88 -2.25
CA THR A 219 10.16 16.63 -2.85
C THR A 219 9.31 16.30 -4.08
N PRO A 220 9.91 15.99 -5.24
CA PRO A 220 9.15 15.58 -6.41
C PRO A 220 8.26 14.37 -6.11
N GLN A 221 7.07 14.36 -6.70
CA GLN A 221 6.10 13.30 -6.53
C GLN A 221 6.65 11.96 -7.02
N PRO A 222 6.60 10.86 -6.23
CA PRO A 222 6.89 9.53 -6.74
C PRO A 222 6.01 9.24 -7.95
N MET A 223 6.65 9.02 -9.09
CA MET A 223 5.98 8.79 -10.36
C MET A 223 6.79 7.80 -11.19
N ARG A 224 6.13 6.73 -11.63
CA ARG A 224 6.72 5.74 -12.53
C ARG A 224 6.87 6.33 -13.93
N ARG A 225 7.96 6.00 -14.61
CA ARG A 225 8.16 6.35 -16.01
C ARG A 225 7.09 5.65 -16.87
N PRO A 226 6.33 6.39 -17.70
CA PRO A 226 5.39 5.77 -18.61
C PRO A 226 6.05 4.76 -19.53
N GLN A 227 5.37 3.63 -19.72
CA GLN A 227 5.81 2.57 -20.62
C GLN A 227 4.87 2.49 -21.82
N ASP A 228 5.40 2.10 -22.97
CA ASP A 228 4.63 2.02 -24.22
C ASP A 228 3.45 1.04 -24.16
N ASN A 229 3.53 0.04 -23.29
CA ASN A 229 2.49 -0.95 -23.10
C ASN A 229 1.35 -0.48 -22.17
N TRP A 230 1.42 0.70 -21.58
CA TRP A 230 0.35 1.25 -20.74
C TRP A 230 -0.85 1.70 -21.59
N GLY A 231 -2.06 1.40 -21.14
CA GLY A 231 -3.28 1.71 -21.89
C GLY A 231 -3.40 3.21 -22.22
N PHE A 232 -3.07 4.09 -21.28
CA PHE A 232 -3.15 5.53 -21.51
C PHE A 232 -2.13 6.04 -22.54
N ILE A 233 -0.94 5.42 -22.60
CA ILE A 233 0.08 5.75 -23.60
C ILE A 233 -0.37 5.32 -24.99
N ARG A 234 -0.89 4.09 -25.13
CA ARG A 234 -1.46 3.63 -26.41
C ARG A 234 -2.62 4.53 -26.85
N ASN A 235 -3.57 4.80 -25.96
CA ASN A 235 -4.72 5.66 -26.24
C ASN A 235 -4.30 7.08 -26.65
N SER A 236 -3.24 7.64 -26.05
CA SER A 236 -2.71 8.95 -26.44
C SER A 236 -2.10 8.96 -27.85
N LYS A 237 -1.49 7.85 -28.28
CA LYS A 237 -0.93 7.71 -29.63
C LYS A 237 -2.03 7.52 -30.68
N GLU A 238 -3.05 6.73 -30.35
CA GLU A 238 -4.15 6.39 -31.25
C GLU A 238 -5.19 7.51 -31.40
N SER A 239 -5.68 8.07 -30.30
CA SER A 239 -6.78 9.06 -30.35
C SER A 239 -6.33 10.46 -30.77
N GLY A 240 -5.05 10.78 -30.60
CA GLY A 240 -4.48 12.10 -30.86
C GLY A 240 -5.03 13.23 -29.98
N ALA A 241 -5.92 12.94 -29.01
CA ALA A 241 -6.63 13.92 -28.21
C ALA A 241 -5.67 14.77 -27.36
N GLY A 242 -5.85 16.09 -27.39
CA GLY A 242 -4.95 17.05 -26.74
C GLY A 242 -4.75 16.79 -25.24
N TYR A 243 -5.84 16.50 -24.51
CA TYR A 243 -5.78 16.22 -23.07
C TYR A 243 -4.97 14.96 -22.73
N MET A 244 -5.00 13.93 -23.59
CA MET A 244 -4.19 12.73 -23.40
C MET A 244 -2.70 13.02 -23.60
N LYS A 245 -2.36 13.77 -24.65
CA LYS A 245 -0.97 14.20 -24.91
C LYS A 245 -0.41 15.04 -23.76
N GLU A 246 -1.22 15.94 -23.21
CA GLU A 246 -0.86 16.73 -22.04
C GLU A 246 -0.64 15.84 -20.80
N ALA A 247 -1.52 14.86 -20.56
CA ALA A 247 -1.35 13.90 -19.47
C ALA A 247 -0.04 13.10 -19.60
N VAL A 248 0.31 12.65 -20.82
CA VAL A 248 1.60 11.98 -21.10
C VAL A 248 2.77 12.92 -20.79
N ALA A 249 2.73 14.16 -21.27
CA ALA A 249 3.79 15.14 -21.04
C ALA A 249 3.98 15.44 -19.54
N ASN A 250 2.88 15.62 -18.81
CA ASN A 250 2.90 15.83 -17.37
C ASN A 250 3.49 14.62 -16.63
N ASN A 251 3.08 13.39 -16.96
CA ASN A 251 3.62 12.19 -16.33
C ASN A 251 5.12 12.00 -16.61
N ASN A 252 5.56 12.28 -17.84
CA ASN A 252 6.99 12.25 -18.19
C ASN A 252 7.79 13.28 -17.38
N ARG A 253 7.27 14.50 -17.22
CA ARG A 253 7.90 15.54 -16.40
C ARG A 253 8.04 15.09 -14.95
N TYR A 254 6.95 14.64 -14.33
CA TYR A 254 6.98 14.18 -12.94
C TYR A 254 7.93 12.99 -12.74
N ALA A 255 7.91 12.00 -13.64
CA ALA A 255 8.82 10.87 -13.57
C ALA A 255 10.30 11.29 -13.74
N ALA A 256 10.58 12.26 -14.62
CA ALA A 256 11.94 12.77 -14.81
C ALA A 256 12.44 13.57 -13.59
N ASP A 257 11.59 14.41 -13.00
CA ASP A 257 11.91 15.17 -11.79
C ASP A 257 12.16 14.24 -10.60
N TYR A 258 11.30 13.23 -10.44
CA TYR A 258 11.48 12.21 -9.41
C TYR A 258 12.76 11.41 -9.61
N SER A 259 13.04 10.95 -10.84
CA SER A 259 14.23 10.16 -11.13
C SER A 259 15.54 10.92 -10.87
N ARG A 260 15.56 12.22 -11.20
CA ARG A 260 16.71 13.10 -10.92
C ARG A 260 16.92 13.28 -9.42
N TRP A 261 15.88 13.68 -8.69
CA TRP A 261 15.95 13.85 -7.24
C TRP A 261 16.32 12.54 -6.53
N PHE A 262 15.77 11.41 -6.96
CA PHE A 262 16.06 10.08 -6.40
C PHE A 262 17.54 9.75 -6.57
N ARG A 263 18.10 9.98 -7.76
CA ARG A 263 19.53 9.75 -8.03
C ARG A 263 20.42 10.63 -7.17
N GLU A 264 20.06 11.90 -6.99
CA GLU A 264 20.79 12.83 -6.13
C GLU A 264 20.72 12.40 -4.65
N THR A 265 19.60 11.81 -4.22
CA THR A 265 19.36 11.42 -2.83
C THR A 265 19.99 10.07 -2.47
N PHE A 266 19.88 9.06 -3.35
CA PHE A 266 20.26 7.68 -3.07
C PHE A 266 21.47 7.19 -3.88
N GLY A 267 21.98 8.01 -4.81
CA GLY A 267 23.17 7.69 -5.60
C GLY A 267 22.95 6.68 -6.74
N VAL A 268 21.73 6.19 -6.94
CA VAL A 268 21.38 5.21 -8.00
C VAL A 268 20.18 5.67 -8.83
N PRO A 269 20.01 5.23 -10.08
CA PRO A 269 18.81 5.54 -10.86
C PRO A 269 17.54 5.01 -10.19
N SER A 270 16.44 5.76 -10.28
CA SER A 270 15.17 5.37 -9.64
C SER A 270 14.53 4.08 -10.19
N GLU A 271 14.89 3.63 -11.38
CA GLU A 271 14.20 2.49 -12.03
C GLU A 271 15.14 1.46 -12.68
N SER A 272 16.47 1.51 -12.49
CA SER A 272 17.38 0.52 -13.11
C SER A 272 17.18 -0.89 -12.56
N ASP A 273 16.95 -0.98 -11.24
CA ASP A 273 16.80 -2.25 -10.49
C ASP A 273 15.57 -2.16 -9.57
N ALA A 274 14.56 -1.42 -10.01
CA ALA A 274 13.35 -1.19 -9.23
C ALA A 274 12.23 -2.15 -9.64
N ILE A 275 11.48 -2.60 -8.65
CA ILE A 275 10.19 -3.24 -8.88
C ILE A 275 9.16 -2.13 -9.07
N ALA A 276 8.82 -1.84 -10.33
CA ALA A 276 7.98 -0.70 -10.70
C ALA A 276 6.67 -1.13 -11.38
N GLN A 277 5.56 -1.20 -10.64
CA GLN A 277 4.27 -1.73 -11.15
C GLN A 277 3.07 -0.86 -10.75
N MET A 278 1.94 -1.02 -11.42
CA MET A 278 0.74 -0.26 -11.04
C MET A 278 0.13 -0.81 -9.76
N GLY A 279 -0.21 -2.10 -9.77
CA GLY A 279 -0.76 -2.79 -8.61
C GLY A 279 0.07 -4.01 -8.27
N LEU A 280 0.66 -4.05 -7.07
CA LEU A 280 1.47 -5.18 -6.60
C LEU A 280 1.18 -5.51 -5.14
N SER A 281 0.98 -6.79 -4.82
CA SER A 281 0.86 -7.25 -3.43
C SER A 281 2.15 -7.73 -2.81
N ASN A 282 3.09 -8.28 -3.59
CA ASN A 282 4.32 -8.84 -3.03
C ASN A 282 5.52 -8.51 -3.93
N ALA A 283 6.56 -7.94 -3.34
CA ALA A 283 7.85 -7.66 -3.97
C ALA A 283 8.94 -8.51 -3.30
N LEU A 284 9.84 -9.10 -4.09
CA LEU A 284 10.99 -9.86 -3.62
C LEU A 284 12.27 -9.05 -3.81
N ILE A 285 13.00 -8.81 -2.71
CA ILE A 285 14.28 -8.13 -2.68
C ILE A 285 15.37 -9.14 -2.34
N GLY A 286 16.20 -9.47 -3.33
CA GLY A 286 17.22 -10.51 -3.22
C GLY A 286 16.80 -11.83 -3.88
N PRO A 287 17.61 -12.89 -3.73
CA PRO A 287 17.38 -14.15 -4.43
C PRO A 287 16.16 -14.90 -3.88
N MET A 288 15.44 -15.60 -4.76
CA MET A 288 14.40 -16.53 -4.35
C MET A 288 14.97 -17.63 -3.43
N PRO A 289 14.34 -17.94 -2.28
CA PRO A 289 14.73 -19.07 -1.46
C PRO A 289 14.82 -20.37 -2.25
N ALA A 290 15.96 -21.07 -2.16
CA ALA A 290 16.21 -22.29 -2.92
C ALA A 290 15.49 -23.52 -2.35
N ARG A 291 15.16 -23.50 -1.05
CA ARG A 291 14.50 -24.59 -0.33
C ARG A 291 13.33 -24.05 0.49
N GLU A 292 12.34 -24.90 0.76
CA GLU A 292 11.17 -24.51 1.56
C GLU A 292 11.55 -24.03 2.96
N ALA A 293 12.53 -24.67 3.59
CA ALA A 293 13.05 -24.28 4.90
C ALA A 293 13.75 -22.91 4.92
N ASP A 294 14.09 -22.35 3.75
CA ASP A 294 14.70 -21.02 3.61
C ASP A 294 13.68 -19.91 3.33
N ARG A 295 12.38 -20.27 3.24
CA ARG A 295 11.30 -19.30 3.06
C ARG A 295 11.23 -18.34 4.26
N VAL A 296 10.82 -17.11 3.97
CA VAL A 296 10.65 -16.07 4.99
C VAL A 296 9.38 -16.35 5.79
N PRO A 297 9.45 -16.46 7.13
CA PRO A 297 8.24 -16.61 7.94
C PRO A 297 7.30 -15.43 7.76
N TYR A 298 6.04 -15.70 7.45
CA TYR A 298 5.02 -14.67 7.36
C TYR A 298 4.76 -14.04 8.73
N ARG A 299 4.78 -12.71 8.79
CA ARG A 299 4.32 -11.94 9.95
C ARG A 299 3.03 -11.24 9.56
N ALA A 300 1.95 -11.58 10.26
CA ALA A 300 0.65 -10.97 10.04
C ALA A 300 0.70 -9.45 10.32
N ILE A 301 0.00 -8.70 9.49
CA ILE A 301 -0.28 -7.29 9.78
C ILE A 301 -1.24 -7.28 10.98
N GLY A 302 -0.84 -6.58 12.05
CA GLY A 302 -1.54 -6.63 13.35
C GLY A 302 -0.85 -7.50 14.42
N ALA A 303 0.18 -8.27 14.08
CA ALA A 303 1.03 -8.94 15.08
C ALA A 303 1.83 -7.95 15.96
N GLY A 304 1.92 -6.70 15.52
CA GLY A 304 2.46 -5.56 16.25
C GLY A 304 1.80 -4.26 15.76
N PRO A 305 2.22 -3.09 16.27
CA PRO A 305 1.66 -1.82 15.85
C PRO A 305 1.94 -1.57 14.36
N VAL A 306 0.91 -1.09 13.66
CA VAL A 306 1.06 -0.52 12.32
C VAL A 306 1.42 0.95 12.46
N LEU A 307 2.59 1.33 11.94
CA LEU A 307 3.05 2.72 11.95
C LEU A 307 2.43 3.45 10.77
N LEU A 308 1.82 4.61 11.00
CA LEU A 308 1.07 5.36 10.00
C LEU A 308 1.46 6.82 9.98
N THR A 309 1.41 7.45 8.81
CA THR A 309 1.60 8.90 8.73
C THR A 309 0.46 9.64 9.42
N PRO A 310 0.74 10.75 10.12
CA PRO A 310 -0.31 11.56 10.73
C PRO A 310 -1.21 12.17 9.65
N LYS A 311 -2.50 12.24 9.93
CA LYS A 311 -3.53 12.85 9.07
C LYS A 311 -4.67 13.42 9.90
N ASP A 312 -5.36 14.41 9.34
CA ASP A 312 -6.55 15.01 9.98
C ASP A 312 -7.62 13.97 10.31
N TYR A 313 -7.90 13.08 9.35
CA TYR A 313 -8.85 11.99 9.51
C TYR A 313 -8.17 10.67 9.19
N ARG A 314 -8.08 9.82 10.21
CA ARG A 314 -7.61 8.45 10.15
C ARG A 314 -8.67 7.56 10.78
N ILE A 315 -9.26 6.69 9.98
CA ILE A 315 -10.30 5.75 10.45
C ILE A 315 -9.76 4.34 10.29
N VAL A 316 -9.64 3.62 11.41
CA VAL A 316 -9.22 2.22 11.45
C VAL A 316 -10.46 1.38 11.79
N ALA A 317 -11.13 0.87 10.77
CA ALA A 317 -12.40 0.16 10.91
C ALA A 317 -12.72 -0.63 9.64
N PRO A 318 -13.64 -1.61 9.70
CA PRO A 318 -14.22 -2.21 8.51
C PRO A 318 -14.87 -1.16 7.59
N LEU A 319 -14.97 -1.46 6.29
CA LEU A 319 -15.49 -0.52 5.28
C LEU A 319 -16.88 0.05 5.63
N ALA A 320 -17.76 -0.75 6.23
CA ALA A 320 -19.11 -0.31 6.60
C ALA A 320 -19.08 0.77 7.70
N ASP A 321 -18.23 0.61 8.69
CA ASP A 321 -18.07 1.56 9.79
C ASP A 321 -17.34 2.82 9.32
N TYR A 322 -16.35 2.67 8.44
CA TYR A 322 -15.75 3.80 7.72
C TYR A 322 -16.81 4.60 6.95
N ALA A 323 -17.66 3.95 6.16
CA ALA A 323 -18.67 4.63 5.36
C ALA A 323 -19.63 5.44 6.25
N LYS A 324 -20.06 4.85 7.38
CA LYS A 324 -20.91 5.56 8.36
C LYS A 324 -20.21 6.77 8.96
N ALA A 325 -18.94 6.64 9.36
CA ALA A 325 -18.16 7.72 9.96
C ALA A 325 -17.86 8.83 8.94
N HIS A 326 -17.49 8.47 7.72
CA HIS A 326 -17.27 9.37 6.59
C HIS A 326 -18.54 10.17 6.28
N ASP A 327 -19.68 9.49 6.09
CA ASP A 327 -20.96 10.15 5.81
C ASP A 327 -21.33 11.15 6.89
N ALA A 328 -21.11 10.81 8.17
CA ALA A 328 -21.37 11.70 9.29
C ALA A 328 -20.48 12.96 9.25
N ILE A 329 -19.18 12.80 8.97
CA ILE A 329 -18.22 13.91 8.86
C ILE A 329 -18.59 14.85 7.71
N ILE A 330 -18.88 14.29 6.52
CA ILE A 330 -19.22 15.09 5.34
C ILE A 330 -20.57 15.79 5.53
N THR A 331 -21.57 15.09 6.06
CA THR A 331 -22.90 15.66 6.33
C THR A 331 -22.83 16.80 7.33
N GLU A 332 -22.03 16.66 8.39
CA GLU A 332 -21.83 17.71 9.38
C GLU A 332 -21.14 18.94 8.78
N ALA A 333 -20.10 18.74 7.97
CA ALA A 333 -19.44 19.83 7.26
C ALA A 333 -20.40 20.56 6.29
N ALA A 334 -21.24 19.81 5.57
CA ALA A 334 -22.26 20.34 4.69
C ALA A 334 -23.34 21.14 5.44
N ARG A 335 -23.81 20.64 6.59
CA ARG A 335 -24.76 21.35 7.46
C ARG A 335 -24.20 22.68 7.94
N LYS A 336 -22.95 22.69 8.41
CA LYS A 336 -22.28 23.92 8.83
C LYS A 336 -22.19 24.93 7.69
N ALA A 337 -21.81 24.48 6.48
CA ALA A 337 -21.77 25.33 5.30
C ALA A 337 -23.15 25.88 4.90
N ALA A 338 -24.23 25.15 5.22
CA ALA A 338 -25.62 25.53 4.95
C ALA A 338 -26.26 26.44 6.02
N GLY A 339 -25.51 26.88 7.05
CA GLY A 339 -26.08 27.65 8.15
C GLY A 339 -26.89 26.82 9.15
N GLY A 340 -26.65 25.50 9.22
CA GLY A 340 -27.23 24.59 10.20
C GLY A 340 -28.43 23.77 9.71
N ASP A 341 -29.08 24.15 8.60
CA ASP A 341 -30.21 23.41 8.02
C ASP A 341 -29.99 23.14 6.53
N LEU A 342 -29.60 21.90 6.18
CA LEU A 342 -29.51 21.46 4.78
C LEU A 342 -30.85 21.54 4.05
N GLY A 343 -31.97 21.37 4.74
CA GLY A 343 -33.30 21.47 4.15
C GLY A 343 -33.65 22.88 3.66
N ALA A 344 -33.01 23.92 4.21
CA ALA A 344 -33.16 25.29 3.73
C ALA A 344 -32.70 25.45 2.28
N ILE A 345 -31.65 24.73 1.89
CA ILE A 345 -31.12 24.73 0.51
C ILE A 345 -32.15 24.13 -0.45
N ALA A 346 -32.74 22.98 -0.12
CA ALA A 346 -33.74 22.35 -0.97
C ALA A 346 -35.01 23.20 -1.14
N ARG A 347 -35.41 23.96 -0.11
CA ARG A 347 -36.55 24.89 -0.17
C ARG A 347 -36.25 26.09 -1.06
N ALA A 348 -35.05 26.67 -0.96
CA ALA A 348 -34.62 27.82 -1.76
C ALA A 348 -34.52 27.51 -3.26
N THR A 349 -34.29 26.25 -3.65
CA THR A 349 -34.25 25.81 -5.06
C THR A 349 -35.60 25.44 -5.66
N LYS A 350 -36.68 25.47 -4.88
CA LYS A 350 -38.05 25.18 -5.36
C LYS A 350 -38.83 26.45 -5.73
N SER A 351 -38.41 27.62 -5.24
CA SER A 351 -38.96 28.94 -5.57
C SER A 351 -38.36 29.48 -6.86
#